data_AF-A0A453LHV8-F1
#
_entry.id   AF-A0A453LHV8-F1
#
_cell.length_a   1.000
_cell.length_b   1.000
_cell.length_c   1.000
_cell.angle_alpha   90.00
_cell.angle_beta   90.00
_cell.angle_gamma   90.00
#
_symmetry.space_group_name_H-M   'P 1'
#
loop_
_entity.id
_entity.type
_entity.pdbx_description
1 polymer ?
#
loop_
_entity_poly.entity_id
_entity_poly.type
_entity_poly.pdbx_seq_one_letter_code
_entity_poly.pdbx_strand_id
1 'polypeptide(L)' 'MHMPSLQAENNSEAPTAPEYCIDVGSVGSFARFINHSCNPNLFVQCILTNHHDVKLEKVMLFVANMILPLQVL' A
#
# COMPACT_ATOMS: atom_id res chain seq x y z
N MET A 1 11.89 4.67 17.67
CA MET A 1 10.56 4.21 17.20
C MET A 1 10.68 2.72 16.96
N HIS A 2 9.97 1.92 17.75
CA HIS A 2 10.05 0.46 17.70
C HIS A 2 9.09 -0.03 16.61
N MET A 3 9.62 -0.42 15.45
CA MET A 3 8.89 -1.23 14.49
C MET A 3 8.72 -2.62 15.12
N PRO A 4 7.50 -3.14 15.31
CA PRO A 4 7.35 -4.53 15.69
C PRO A 4 7.95 -5.39 14.59
N SER A 5 8.90 -6.24 14.99
CA SER A 5 9.52 -7.22 14.11
C SER A 5 8.44 -8.22 13.69
N LEU A 6 8.21 -8.34 12.38
CA LEU A 6 7.47 -9.48 11.83
C LEU A 6 8.31 -10.73 12.13
N GLN A 7 7.92 -11.49 13.14
CA GLN A 7 8.48 -12.81 13.38
C GLN A 7 8.25 -13.64 12.12
N ALA A 8 9.35 -14.13 11.53
CA ALA A 8 9.31 -15.07 10.43
C ALA A 8 8.82 -16.42 10.95
N GLU A 9 7.51 -16.57 11.08
CA GLU A 9 6.87 -17.86 11.30
C GLU A 9 7.07 -18.71 10.04
N ASN A 10 7.81 -19.81 10.19
CA ASN A 10 8.02 -20.84 9.19
C ASN A 10 6.69 -21.54 8.87
N ASN A 11 5.93 -21.06 7.89
CA ASN A 11 4.73 -21.75 7.41
C ASN A 11 4.89 -22.17 5.94
N SER A 12 4.95 -23.48 5.70
CA SER A 12 4.96 -24.11 4.38
C SER A 12 3.59 -24.05 3.68
N GLU A 13 2.71 -23.15 4.12
CA GLU A 13 1.42 -22.88 3.48
C GLU A 13 1.54 -21.58 2.69
N ALA A 14 1.11 -21.62 1.43
CA ALA A 14 1.01 -20.41 0.62
C ALA A 14 0.14 -19.38 1.38
N PRO A 15 0.52 -18.09 1.37
CA PRO A 15 -0.26 -17.05 2.03
C PRO A 15 -1.70 -17.10 1.51
N THR A 16 -2.66 -17.10 2.44
CA THR A 16 -4.08 -17.05 2.10
C THR A 16 -4.35 -15.82 1.24
N ALA A 17 -5.22 -15.96 0.24
CA ALA A 17 -5.59 -14.84 -0.63
C ALA A 17 -6.13 -13.64 0.20
N PRO A 18 -5.89 -12.39 -0.24
CA PRO A 18 -6.40 -11.23 0.46
C PRO A 18 -7.94 -11.27 0.50
N GLU A 19 -8.51 -10.98 1.68
CA GLU A 19 -9.96 -11.01 1.93
C GLU A 19 -10.70 -9.84 1.25
N TYR A 20 -10.00 -8.73 1.01
CA TYR A 20 -10.57 -7.50 0.44
C TYR A 20 -9.72 -6.99 -0.73
N CYS A 21 -10.37 -6.26 -1.63
CA CYS A 21 -9.73 -5.52 -2.71
C CYS A 21 -10.36 -4.12 -2.86
N ILE A 22 -9.61 -3.19 -3.46
CA ILE A 22 -10.11 -1.86 -3.80
C ILE A 22 -10.34 -1.81 -5.31
N ASP A 23 -11.61 -1.83 -5.74
CA ASP A 23 -11.99 -1.63 -7.13
C ASP A 23 -12.19 -0.15 -7.44
N VAL A 24 -11.37 0.37 -8.36
CA VAL A 24 -11.43 1.75 -8.86
C VAL A 24 -11.77 1.80 -10.35
N GLY A 25 -12.37 0.75 -10.90
CA GLY A 25 -12.73 0.66 -12.32
C GLY A 25 -13.66 1.79 -12.78
N SER A 26 -14.72 2.06 -12.02
CA SER A 26 -15.71 3.10 -12.34
C SER A 26 -15.54 4.40 -11.56
N VAL A 27 -15.15 4.32 -10.28
CA VAL A 27 -15.04 5.48 -9.38
C VAL A 27 -13.80 5.32 -8.51
N GLY A 28 -13.02 6.39 -8.36
CA GLY A 28 -11.82 6.41 -7.52
C GLY A 28 -11.14 7.78 -7.54
N SER A 29 -10.15 7.96 -6.66
CA SER A 29 -9.31 9.17 -6.66
C SER A 29 -8.30 9.14 -7.81
N PHE A 30 -7.48 10.19 -7.94
CA PHE A 30 -6.40 10.23 -8.92
C PHE A 30 -5.38 9.08 -8.78
N ALA A 31 -5.29 8.46 -7.60
CA ALA A 31 -4.34 7.38 -7.33
C ALA A 31 -4.52 6.18 -8.28
N ARG A 32 -5.73 5.98 -8.83
CA ARG A 32 -6.01 4.93 -9.82
C ARG A 32 -5.21 5.04 -11.13
N PHE A 33 -4.62 6.22 -11.40
CA PHE A 33 -3.87 6.51 -12.62
C PHE A 33 -2.36 6.42 -12.42
N ILE A 34 -1.89 6.12 -11.21
CA ILE A 34 -0.45 5.93 -10.92
C ILE A 34 -0.03 4.58 -11.50
N ASN A 35 1.06 4.59 -12.27
CA ASN A 35 1.52 3.41 -13.00
C ASN A 35 2.40 2.52 -12.11
N HIS A 36 2.51 1.26 -12.50
CA HIS A 36 3.54 0.38 -11.96
C HIS A 36 4.93 0.77 -12.48
N SER A 37 5.95 0.70 -11.62
CA SER A 37 7.35 0.80 -11.97
C SER A 37 8.15 -0.24 -11.20
N CYS A 38 9.12 -0.90 -11.86
CA CYS A 38 10.08 -1.78 -11.20
C CYS A 38 11.07 -1.00 -10.30
N ASN A 39 11.16 0.32 -10.47
CA ASN A 39 11.92 1.23 -9.63
C ASN A 39 11.00 2.40 -9.21
N PRO A 40 10.07 2.17 -8.28
CA PRO A 40 9.06 3.15 -7.90
C PRO A 40 9.66 4.30 -7.09
N ASN A 41 9.06 5.49 -7.20
CA ASN A 41 9.39 6.65 -6.35
C ASN A 41 8.33 6.89 -5.25
N LEU A 42 7.27 6.07 -5.24
CA LEU A 42 6.26 5.98 -4.20
C LEU A 42 6.32 4.63 -3.48
N PHE A 43 5.86 4.60 -2.24
CA PHE A 43 5.59 3.37 -1.51
C PHE A 43 4.18 3.39 -0.91
N VAL A 44 3.63 2.20 -0.70
CA VAL A 44 2.33 2.01 -0.06
C VAL A 44 2.52 1.88 1.44
N GLN A 45 1.75 2.64 2.20
CA GLN A 45 1.60 2.48 3.64
C GLN A 45 0.13 2.34 3.97
N CYS A 46 -0.22 1.27 4.67
CA CYS A 46 -1.55 1.12 5.20
C CYS A 46 -1.69 1.86 6.53
N ILE A 47 -2.78 2.61 6.68
CA ILE A 47 -3.02 3.48 7.84
C ILE A 47 -4.45 3.30 8.34
N LEU A 48 -4.56 3.01 9.63
CA LEU A 48 -5.83 3.10 10.37
C LEU A 48 -6.12 4.56 10.68
N THR A 49 -7.33 5.03 10.35
CA THR A 49 -7.72 6.41 10.68
C THR A 49 -8.86 6.46 11.69
N ASN A 50 -10.06 5.99 11.30
CA ASN A 50 -11.29 6.24 12.05
C ASN A 50 -11.90 4.95 12.64
N HIS A 51 -11.25 3.81 12.41
CA HIS A 51 -11.63 2.49 12.91
C HIS A 51 -10.37 1.74 13.35
N HIS A 52 -10.57 0.70 14.15
CA HIS A 52 -9.50 -0.17 14.65
C HIS A 52 -9.41 -1.51 13.91
N ASP A 53 -10.22 -1.71 12.88
CA ASP A 53 -10.16 -2.93 12.06
C ASP A 53 -8.97 -2.86 11.08
N VAL A 54 -7.95 -3.67 11.37
CA VAL A 54 -6.72 -3.81 10.56
C VAL A 54 -6.97 -4.38 9.17
N LYS A 55 -8.09 -5.08 8.96
CA LYS A 55 -8.43 -5.64 7.64
C LYS A 55 -8.96 -4.58 6.67
N LEU A 56 -9.43 -3.44 7.19
CA LEU A 56 -10.04 -2.34 6.42
C LEU A 56 -9.18 -1.08 6.43
N GLU A 57 -7.89 -1.21 6.70
CA GLU A 57 -6.95 -0.10 6.67
C GLU A 57 -6.95 0.67 5.35
N LYS A 58 -6.70 1.98 5.42
CA LYS A 58 -6.62 2.81 4.22
C LYS A 58 -5.25 2.65 3.58
N VAL A 59 -5.25 2.31 2.30
CA VAL A 59 -4.05 2.31 1.44
C VAL A 59 -3.68 3.75 1.11
N MET A 60 -2.53 4.21 1.58
CA MET A 60 -1.99 5.55 1.29
C MET A 60 -0.65 5.45 0.56
N LEU A 61 -0.40 6.40 -0.35
CA LEU A 61 0.84 6.49 -1.11
C LEU A 61 1.71 7.62 -0.54
N PHE A 62 2.97 7.30 -0.26
CA PHE A 62 3.96 8.23 0.24
C PHE A 62 5.17 8.26 -0.67
N VAL A 63 5.87 9.38 -0.65
CA VAL A 63 7.08 9.61 -1.44
C VAL A 63 8.25 8.84 -0.82
N ALA A 64 8.91 7.98 -1.59
CA ALA A 64 10.06 7.19 -1.14
C ALA A 64 11.40 7.96 -1.27
N ASN A 65 11.48 8.91 -2.20
CA ASN A 65 12.67 9.72 -2.47
C ASN A 65 12.27 11.09 -3.06
N MET A 66 13.20 12.03 -3.20
CA MET A 66 12.87 13.34 -3.78
C MET A 66 12.30 13.23 -5.21
N ILE A 67 11.14 13.85 -5.46
CA ILE A 67 10.48 13.90 -6.77
C ILE A 67 10.64 15.29 -7.37
N LEU A 68 11.16 15.36 -8.60
CA LEU A 68 11.27 16.60 -9.34
C LEU A 68 9.95 16.98 -10.04
N PRO A 69 9.72 18.26 -10.36
CA PRO A 69 8.54 18.67 -11.15
C PRO A 69 8.44 17.87 -12.45
N LEU A 70 7.22 17.46 -12.80
CA LEU A 70 6.90 16.69 -14.01
C LEU A 70 7.47 15.25 -14.06
N GLN A 71 8.16 14.80 -13.01
CA GLN A 71 8.51 13.40 -12.88
C GLN A 71 7.24 12.55 -12.70
N VAL A 72 7.15 11.43 -13.42
CA VAL A 72 6.05 10.49 -13.28
C VAL A 72 6.11 9.85 -11.90
N LEU A 73 4.96 9.83 -11.23
CA LEU A 73 4.76 9.14 -9.96
C LEU A 73 4.66 7.63 -10.17
#